data_AF-A0A2H4XB73-F1
#
_entry.id   AF-A0A2H4XB73-F1
#
_cell.length_a   1.000
_cell.length_b   1.000
_cell.length_c   1.000
_cell.angle_alpha   90.00
_cell.angle_beta   90.00
_cell.angle_gamma   90.00
#
_symmetry.space_group_name_H-M   'P 1'
#
loop_
_entity.id
_entity.type
_entity.pdbx_description
1 polymer ?
#
loop_
_entity_poly.entity_id
_entity_poly.type
_entity_poly.pdbx_seq_one_letter_code
_entity_poly.pdbx_strand_id
1 'polypeptide(L)'
;LIVLGGLSFALNQLIKRSLNAAGGKGDPVDYLLLVTLVALVLLGIIFSALFFFMDSSTWTSSLFFYLMTAVLGLGVFVPWMQYLIKRHPLFWFVEFLIESKTRLYLLGFWTFLALSACVVVLYQNSKRSSDCKKPQVSTITRKYFHFLAVATYIPGLIFDRPLLYVAAVVCFAAFVLLEYVRYFRIKPLGQTLRMLLTVFLDERDSGPLILTHIYLLLGMSLPVWLFPRLCSASLSGPSTLLPYCGVL
;
A
#
# COMPACT_ATOMS: atom_id res chain seq x y z
N LEU A 1 2.97 12.47 21.78
CA LEU A 1 2.02 11.71 22.64
C LEU A 1 0.76 11.28 21.88
N ILE A 2 0.03 12.20 21.24
CA ILE A 2 -1.21 11.86 20.50
C ILE A 2 -0.98 10.85 19.36
N VAL A 3 0.07 11.05 18.54
CA VAL A 3 0.41 10.13 17.42
C VAL A 3 0.77 8.73 17.91
N LEU A 4 1.60 8.65 18.97
CA LEU A 4 1.96 7.37 19.60
C LEU A 4 0.74 6.66 20.21
N GLY A 5 -0.17 7.42 20.83
CA GLY A 5 -1.42 6.89 21.38
C GLY A 5 -2.35 6.34 20.29
N GLY A 6 -2.49 7.06 19.18
CA GLY A 6 -3.27 6.60 18.02
C GLY A 6 -2.71 5.33 17.38
N LEU A 7 -1.38 5.25 17.20
CA LEU A 7 -0.71 4.06 16.68
C LEU A 7 -0.87 2.85 17.62
N SER A 8 -0.69 3.06 18.93
CA SER A 8 -0.88 2.02 19.94
C SER A 8 -2.33 1.49 19.94
N PHE A 9 -3.31 2.39 19.84
CA PHE A 9 -4.72 2.01 19.72
C PHE A 9 -4.99 1.19 18.47
N ALA A 10 -4.51 1.63 17.29
CA ALA A 10 -4.70 0.93 16.03
C ALA A 10 -4.07 -0.47 16.06
N LEU A 11 -2.83 -0.58 16.56
CA LEU A 11 -2.14 -1.87 16.74
C LEU A 11 -2.91 -2.80 17.67
N ASN A 12 -3.36 -2.30 18.83
CA ASN A 12 -4.11 -3.10 19.78
C ASN A 12 -5.44 -3.60 19.19
N GLN A 13 -6.12 -2.78 18.39
CA GLN A 13 -7.33 -3.20 17.68
C GLN A 13 -7.05 -4.29 16.64
N LEU A 14 -5.96 -4.15 15.87
CA LEU A 14 -5.56 -5.16 14.88
C LEU A 14 -5.18 -6.50 15.54
N ILE A 15 -4.44 -6.43 16.66
CA ILE A 15 -4.06 -7.63 17.44
C ILE A 15 -5.32 -8.32 17.99
N LYS A 16 -6.22 -7.58 18.66
CA LYS A 16 -7.48 -8.13 19.17
C LYS A 16 -8.30 -8.79 18.08
N ARG A 17 -8.35 -8.20 16.87
CA ARG A 17 -9.04 -8.80 15.72
C ARG A 17 -8.40 -10.10 15.27
N SER A 18 -7.09 -10.12 15.09
CA SER A 18 -6.39 -11.34 14.70
C SER A 18 -6.54 -12.45 15.75
N LEU A 19 -6.55 -12.11 17.04
CA LEU A 19 -6.74 -13.09 18.12
C LEU A 19 -8.17 -13.61 18.17
N ASN A 20 -9.17 -12.73 18.06
CA ASN A 20 -10.58 -13.12 18.04
C ASN A 20 -10.93 -13.95 16.79
N ALA A 21 -10.30 -13.64 15.65
CA ALA A 21 -10.43 -14.42 14.43
C ALA A 21 -9.76 -15.79 14.58
N ALA A 22 -8.58 -15.88 15.20
CA ALA A 22 -7.85 -17.13 15.39
C ALA A 22 -8.57 -18.16 16.29
N GLY A 23 -9.52 -17.70 17.11
CA GLY A 23 -10.40 -18.55 17.94
C GLY A 23 -11.63 -19.11 17.22
N GLY A 24 -11.85 -18.79 15.93
CA GLY A 24 -13.01 -19.25 15.13
C GLY A 24 -12.75 -19.33 13.62
N LYS A 25 -13.78 -19.61 12.81
CA LYS A 25 -13.75 -19.53 11.33
C LYS A 25 -13.66 -18.05 10.87
N GLY A 26 -12.60 -17.34 11.25
CA GLY A 26 -12.38 -15.96 10.83
C GLY A 26 -12.11 -15.85 9.33
N ASP A 27 -12.59 -14.78 8.70
CA ASP A 27 -12.37 -14.54 7.27
C ASP A 27 -10.86 -14.33 7.01
N PRO A 28 -10.28 -14.96 5.97
CA PRO A 28 -8.84 -14.84 5.65
C PRO A 28 -8.34 -13.38 5.50
N VAL A 29 -9.25 -12.48 5.12
CA VAL A 29 -9.00 -11.04 4.95
C VAL A 29 -8.60 -10.37 6.27
N ASP A 30 -9.13 -10.82 7.40
CA ASP A 30 -8.91 -10.19 8.71
C ASP A 30 -7.45 -10.30 9.20
N TYR A 31 -6.72 -11.32 8.75
CA TYR A 31 -5.32 -11.53 9.10
C TYR A 31 -4.35 -10.78 8.19
N LEU A 32 -4.77 -10.49 6.95
CA LEU A 32 -3.90 -10.00 5.89
C LEU A 32 -3.17 -8.71 6.28
N LEU A 33 -3.89 -7.72 6.79
CA LEU A 33 -3.30 -6.43 7.18
C LEU A 33 -2.29 -6.57 8.31
N LEU A 34 -2.63 -7.32 9.37
CA LEU A 34 -1.73 -7.50 10.52
C LEU A 34 -0.44 -8.20 10.09
N VAL A 35 -0.56 -9.33 9.39
CA VAL A 35 0.60 -10.12 8.97
C VAL A 35 1.46 -9.33 7.98
N THR A 36 0.84 -8.54 7.09
CA THR A 36 1.55 -7.65 6.16
C THR A 36 2.31 -6.55 6.91
N LEU A 37 1.67 -5.92 7.91
CA LEU A 37 2.30 -4.88 8.71
C LEU A 37 3.51 -5.43 9.48
N VAL A 38 3.35 -6.57 10.15
CA VAL A 38 4.46 -7.21 10.87
C VAL A 38 5.60 -7.57 9.91
N ALA A 39 5.28 -8.15 8.75
CA ALA A 39 6.29 -8.49 7.75
C ALA A 39 7.05 -7.26 7.23
N LEU A 40 6.37 -6.15 6.93
CA LEU A 40 7.01 -4.92 6.47
C LEU A 40 7.89 -4.27 7.54
N VAL A 41 7.48 -4.32 8.80
CA VAL A 41 8.28 -3.81 9.93
C VAL A 41 9.52 -4.67 10.14
N LEU A 42 9.38 -6.00 10.17
CA LEU A 42 10.51 -6.91 10.29
C LEU A 42 11.49 -6.71 9.13
N LEU A 43 10.99 -6.62 7.90
CA LEU A 43 11.79 -6.34 6.72
C LEU A 43 12.54 -5.01 6.83
N GLY A 44 11.86 -3.95 7.30
CA GLY A 44 12.47 -2.63 7.52
C GLY A 44 13.59 -2.65 8.56
N ILE A 45 13.39 -3.36 9.68
CA ILE A 45 14.42 -3.54 10.72
C ILE A 45 15.62 -4.29 10.16
N ILE A 46 15.38 -5.39 9.45
CA ILE A 46 16.43 -6.21 8.84
C ILE A 46 17.24 -5.39 7.84
N PHE A 47 16.60 -4.67 6.90
CA PHE A 47 17.33 -3.86 5.92
C PHE A 47 18.03 -2.66 6.52
N SER A 48 17.44 -2.00 7.52
CA SER A 48 18.11 -0.91 8.22
C SER A 48 19.38 -1.38 8.92
N ALA A 49 19.34 -2.56 9.57
CA ALA A 49 20.52 -3.16 10.18
C ALA A 49 21.55 -3.58 9.13
N LEU A 50 21.14 -4.24 8.05
CA LEU A 50 22.06 -4.71 7.00
C LEU A 50 22.77 -3.56 6.28
N PHE A 51 22.03 -2.53 5.87
CA PHE A 51 22.59 -1.39 5.14
C PHE A 51 23.29 -0.37 6.05
N PHE A 52 23.22 -0.55 7.36
CA PHE A 52 24.13 0.12 8.27
C PHE A 52 25.56 -0.39 8.11
N PHE A 53 25.74 -1.69 7.82
CA PHE A 53 27.05 -2.33 7.68
C PHE A 53 27.52 -2.51 6.23
N MET A 54 26.60 -2.44 5.26
CA MET A 54 26.88 -2.75 3.86
C MET A 54 26.44 -1.61 2.93
N ASP A 55 27.29 -1.25 1.95
CA ASP A 55 26.92 -0.24 0.96
C ASP A 55 25.79 -0.74 0.05
N SER A 56 24.67 -0.03 0.09
CA SER A 56 23.44 -0.36 -0.64
C SER A 56 23.52 -0.12 -2.15
N SER A 57 24.53 0.63 -2.63
CA SER A 57 24.69 1.00 -4.05
C SER A 57 25.25 -0.11 -4.95
N THR A 58 25.74 -1.21 -4.36
CA THR A 58 26.36 -2.31 -5.11
C THR A 58 25.32 -3.27 -5.70
N TRP A 59 25.68 -3.98 -6.78
CA TRP A 59 24.83 -5.02 -7.36
C TRP A 59 24.62 -6.21 -6.42
N THR A 60 25.66 -6.56 -5.64
CA THR A 60 25.60 -7.62 -4.63
C THR A 60 24.57 -7.30 -3.55
N SER A 61 24.58 -6.08 -3.02
CA SER A 61 23.59 -5.59 -2.05
C SER A 61 22.17 -5.59 -2.62
N SER A 62 22.03 -5.27 -3.90
CA SER A 62 20.73 -5.28 -4.59
C SER A 62 20.20 -6.72 -4.75
N LEU A 63 21.06 -7.66 -5.14
CA LEU A 63 20.72 -9.07 -5.20
C LEU A 63 20.31 -9.60 -3.82
N PHE A 64 21.08 -9.23 -2.79
CA PHE A 64 20.78 -9.61 -1.41
C PHE A 64 19.43 -9.05 -0.94
N PHE A 65 19.11 -7.81 -1.27
CA PHE A 65 17.82 -7.20 -0.98
C PHE A 65 16.66 -8.01 -1.59
N TYR A 66 16.73 -8.32 -2.89
CA TYR A 66 15.67 -9.08 -3.56
C TYR A 66 15.57 -10.51 -3.03
N LEU A 67 16.70 -11.19 -2.83
CA LEU A 67 16.74 -12.54 -2.28
C LEU A 67 16.17 -12.59 -0.87
N MET A 68 16.60 -11.69 0.03
CA MET A 68 16.13 -11.64 1.41
C MET A 68 14.64 -11.28 1.48
N THR A 69 14.18 -10.34 0.64
CA THR A 69 12.74 -10.04 0.53
C THR A 69 11.96 -11.28 0.10
N ALA A 70 12.46 -12.04 -0.88
CA ALA A 70 11.83 -13.28 -1.33
C ALA A 70 11.85 -14.37 -0.25
N VAL A 71 12.96 -14.54 0.47
CA VAL A 71 13.09 -15.51 1.56
C VAL A 71 12.15 -15.17 2.71
N LEU A 72 12.04 -13.91 3.13
CA LEU A 72 11.12 -13.50 4.18
C LEU A 72 9.65 -13.59 3.71
N GLY A 73 9.39 -13.23 2.44
CA GLY A 73 8.06 -13.38 1.83
C GLY A 73 7.59 -14.84 1.77
N LEU A 74 8.42 -15.72 1.19
CA LEU A 74 8.07 -17.13 0.97
C LEU A 74 8.28 -18.00 2.21
N GLY A 75 9.25 -17.67 3.07
CA GLY A 75 9.64 -18.47 4.23
C GLY A 75 8.99 -18.04 5.54
N VAL A 76 8.55 -16.78 5.66
CA VAL A 76 7.90 -16.28 6.89
C VAL A 76 6.46 -15.85 6.61
N PHE A 77 6.25 -14.93 5.67
CA PHE A 77 4.92 -14.38 5.43
C PHE A 77 3.93 -15.43 4.89
N VAL A 78 4.29 -16.18 3.84
CA VAL A 78 3.41 -17.20 3.24
C VAL A 78 3.06 -18.32 4.23
N PRO A 79 4.02 -18.96 4.94
CA PRO A 79 3.70 -20.03 5.88
C PRO A 79 2.89 -19.54 7.08
N TRP A 80 3.14 -18.31 7.55
CA TRP A 80 2.35 -17.71 8.62
C TRP A 80 0.90 -17.47 8.18
N MET A 81 0.70 -16.90 6.99
CA MET A 81 -0.64 -16.77 6.41
C MET A 81 -1.31 -18.12 6.18
N GLN A 82 -0.57 -19.13 5.71
CA GLN A 82 -1.08 -20.48 5.53
C GLN A 82 -1.54 -21.10 6.85
N TYR A 83 -0.77 -20.88 7.92
CA TYR A 83 -1.11 -21.36 9.26
C TYR A 83 -2.41 -20.75 9.79
N LEU A 84 -2.65 -19.46 9.53
CA LEU A 84 -3.85 -18.73 9.96
C LEU A 84 -5.08 -19.07 9.10
N ILE A 85 -4.92 -19.07 7.78
CA ILE A 85 -6.00 -19.30 6.81
C ILE A 85 -6.37 -20.79 6.70
N LYS A 86 -5.49 -21.69 7.13
CA LYS A 86 -5.58 -23.16 6.92
C LYS A 86 -5.64 -23.57 5.45
N ARG A 87 -5.30 -22.65 4.56
CA ARG A 87 -5.22 -22.85 3.10
C ARG A 87 -4.02 -22.08 2.58
N HIS A 88 -3.48 -22.54 1.46
CA HIS A 88 -2.37 -21.86 0.81
C HIS A 88 -2.79 -20.44 0.34
N PRO A 89 -2.10 -19.36 0.77
CA PRO A 89 -2.54 -17.98 0.57
C PRO A 89 -2.67 -17.56 -0.90
N LEU A 90 -1.79 -18.04 -1.79
CA LEU A 90 -1.84 -17.67 -3.20
C LEU A 90 -3.10 -18.22 -3.88
N PHE A 91 -3.50 -19.45 -3.55
CA PHE A 91 -4.71 -20.05 -4.12
C PHE A 91 -5.95 -19.34 -3.59
N TRP A 92 -5.99 -19.04 -2.29
CA TRP A 92 -7.05 -18.22 -1.72
C TRP A 92 -7.16 -16.85 -2.41
N PHE A 93 -6.03 -16.17 -2.64
CA PHE A 93 -6.01 -14.85 -3.26
C PHE A 93 -6.53 -14.88 -4.70
N VAL A 94 -6.09 -15.84 -5.52
CA VAL A 94 -6.57 -15.97 -6.90
C VAL A 94 -8.06 -16.26 -6.95
N GLU A 95 -8.55 -17.17 -6.11
CA GLU A 95 -9.98 -17.46 -6.02
C GLU A 95 -10.78 -16.26 -5.56
N PHE A 96 -10.26 -15.51 -4.58
CA PHE A 96 -10.87 -14.27 -4.13
C PHE A 96 -10.96 -13.24 -5.27
N LEU A 97 -9.93 -13.07 -6.10
CA LEU A 97 -9.98 -12.11 -7.20
C LEU A 97 -11.00 -12.49 -8.29
N ILE A 98 -11.17 -13.79 -8.56
CA ILE A 98 -12.01 -14.30 -9.65
C ILE A 98 -13.44 -14.64 -9.17
N GLU A 99 -13.71 -14.54 -7.87
CA GLU A 99 -14.97 -14.94 -7.24
C GLU A 99 -16.22 -14.32 -7.90
N SER A 100 -16.13 -13.07 -8.35
CA SER A 100 -17.28 -12.35 -8.92
C SER A 100 -16.93 -11.54 -10.17
N LYS A 101 -17.91 -11.41 -11.08
CA LYS A 101 -17.79 -10.56 -12.27
C LYS A 101 -17.59 -9.09 -11.89
N THR A 102 -18.19 -8.63 -10.78
CA THR A 102 -18.02 -7.26 -10.28
C THR A 102 -16.56 -6.99 -9.89
N ARG A 103 -15.90 -7.94 -9.21
CA ARG A 103 -14.46 -7.84 -8.89
C ARG A 103 -13.61 -7.76 -10.16
N LEU A 104 -13.89 -8.58 -11.17
CA LEU A 104 -13.17 -8.54 -12.45
C LEU A 104 -13.34 -7.19 -13.17
N TYR A 105 -14.56 -6.64 -13.23
CA TYR A 105 -14.79 -5.32 -13.81
C TYR A 105 -14.09 -4.20 -13.04
N LEU A 106 -14.10 -4.25 -11.70
CA LEU A 106 -13.40 -3.29 -10.84
C LEU A 106 -11.89 -3.37 -11.05
N LEU A 107 -11.31 -4.57 -11.09
CA LEU A 107 -9.89 -4.78 -11.37
C LEU A 107 -9.53 -4.23 -12.75
N GLY A 108 -10.33 -4.53 -13.78
CA GLY A 108 -10.13 -3.98 -15.12
C GLY A 108 -10.14 -2.45 -15.12
N PHE A 109 -11.13 -1.83 -14.48
CA PHE A 109 -11.21 -0.38 -14.35
C PHE A 109 -10.01 0.22 -13.60
N TRP A 110 -9.60 -0.38 -12.47
CA TRP A 110 -8.44 0.08 -11.71
C TRP A 110 -7.12 -0.08 -12.48
N THR A 111 -6.95 -1.16 -13.26
CA THR A 111 -5.78 -1.32 -14.12
C THR A 111 -5.73 -0.24 -15.20
N PHE A 112 -6.87 0.13 -15.79
CA PHE A 112 -6.94 1.24 -16.73
C PHE A 112 -6.57 2.58 -16.07
N LEU A 113 -7.09 2.86 -14.87
CA LEU A 113 -6.71 4.06 -14.11
C LEU A 113 -5.21 4.08 -13.80
N ALA A 114 -4.64 2.96 -13.35
CA ALA A 114 -3.22 2.84 -13.06
C ALA A 114 -2.36 3.06 -14.32
N LEU A 115 -2.75 2.48 -15.46
CA LEU A 115 -2.07 2.70 -16.74
C LEU A 115 -2.12 4.18 -17.16
N SER A 116 -3.29 4.82 -17.02
CA SER A 116 -3.44 6.25 -17.32
C SER A 116 -2.52 7.10 -16.44
N ALA A 117 -2.41 6.76 -15.15
CA ALA A 117 -1.51 7.41 -14.21
C ALA A 117 -0.05 7.26 -14.65
N CYS A 118 0.36 6.04 -15.00
CA CYS A 118 1.71 5.75 -15.48
C CYS A 118 2.06 6.54 -16.75
N VAL A 119 1.15 6.57 -17.74
CA VAL A 119 1.33 7.34 -18.98
C VAL A 119 1.53 8.82 -18.66
N VAL A 120 0.72 9.37 -17.75
CA VAL A 120 0.84 10.78 -17.34
C VAL A 120 2.18 11.06 -16.66
N VAL A 121 2.66 10.19 -15.77
CA VAL A 121 4.00 10.34 -15.15
C VAL A 121 5.11 10.31 -16.19
N LEU A 122 5.07 9.33 -17.11
CA LEU A 122 6.07 9.18 -18.15
C LEU A 122 6.08 10.37 -19.11
N TYR A 123 4.90 10.85 -19.51
CA TYR A 123 4.76 12.03 -20.36
C TYR A 123 5.29 13.29 -19.69
N GLN A 124 4.95 13.53 -18.41
CA GLN A 124 5.46 14.67 -17.65
C GLN A 124 6.98 14.62 -17.50
N ASN A 125 7.54 13.43 -17.26
CA ASN A 125 8.98 13.25 -17.12
C ASN A 125 9.72 13.47 -18.45
N SER A 126 9.20 12.92 -19.56
CA SER A 126 9.75 13.14 -20.90
C SER A 126 9.73 14.62 -21.31
N LYS A 127 8.61 15.32 -21.06
CA LYS A 127 8.49 16.76 -21.34
C LYS A 127 9.47 17.59 -20.48
N ARG A 128 9.62 17.24 -19.20
CA ARG A 128 10.57 17.89 -18.28
C ARG A 128 12.02 17.71 -18.72
N SER A 129 12.38 16.56 -19.28
CA SER A 129 13.74 16.34 -19.79
C SER A 129 14.10 17.24 -20.99
N SER A 130 13.11 17.85 -21.65
CA SER A 130 13.29 18.68 -22.84
C SER A 130 13.24 20.20 -22.55
N ASP A 131 12.72 20.62 -21.40
CA ASP A 131 12.49 22.03 -21.05
C ASP A 131 13.32 22.41 -19.80
N CYS A 132 14.36 23.25 -19.96
CA CYS A 132 15.31 23.66 -18.91
C CYS A 132 14.72 24.54 -17.79
N LYS A 133 13.39 24.61 -17.64
CA LYS A 133 12.74 25.47 -16.64
C LYS A 133 12.49 24.73 -15.32
N LYS A 134 12.60 25.50 -14.23
CA LYS A 134 12.60 25.11 -12.80
C LYS A 134 11.51 24.09 -12.40
N PRO A 135 11.76 23.29 -11.35
CA PRO A 135 10.82 22.30 -10.84
C PRO A 135 9.64 22.99 -10.13
N GLN A 136 8.58 23.32 -10.85
CA GLN A 136 7.29 23.56 -10.22
C GLN A 136 6.42 22.33 -10.42
N VAL A 137 6.26 21.56 -9.34
CA VAL A 137 5.18 20.57 -9.27
C VAL A 137 3.89 21.36 -9.40
N SER A 138 3.25 21.29 -10.57
CA SER A 138 2.01 22.01 -10.79
C SER A 138 0.96 21.46 -9.82
N THR A 139 0.27 22.34 -9.11
CA THR A 139 -0.93 22.04 -8.30
C THR A 139 -1.93 21.17 -9.08
N ILE A 140 -1.91 21.24 -10.41
CA ILE A 140 -2.70 20.44 -11.35
C ILE A 140 -2.34 18.94 -11.26
N THR A 141 -1.05 18.59 -11.19
CA THR A 141 -0.61 17.18 -11.07
C THR A 141 -1.12 16.59 -9.76
N ARG A 142 -0.98 17.30 -8.63
CA ARG A 142 -1.49 16.85 -7.33
C ARG A 142 -3.01 16.60 -7.36
N LYS A 143 -3.78 17.51 -7.98
CA LYS A 143 -5.24 17.36 -8.15
C LYS A 143 -5.61 16.16 -9.02
N TYR A 144 -4.86 15.90 -10.10
CA TYR A 144 -5.09 14.76 -10.98
C TYR A 144 -4.86 13.42 -10.26
N PHE A 145 -3.77 13.28 -9.50
CA PHE A 145 -3.51 12.06 -8.73
C PHE A 145 -4.52 11.86 -7.60
N HIS A 146 -4.94 12.95 -6.93
CA HIS A 146 -6.01 12.86 -5.95
C HIS A 146 -7.33 12.42 -6.57
N PHE A 147 -7.69 12.98 -7.74
CA PHE A 147 -8.87 12.56 -8.49
C PHE A 147 -8.81 11.08 -8.88
N LEU A 148 -7.67 10.58 -9.39
CA LEU A 148 -7.49 9.16 -9.69
C LEU A 148 -7.64 8.28 -8.45
N ALA A 149 -7.14 8.74 -7.30
CA ALA A 149 -7.24 8.03 -6.03
C ALA A 149 -8.71 7.95 -5.58
N VAL A 150 -9.45 9.06 -5.62
CA VAL A 150 -10.88 9.10 -5.33
C VAL A 150 -11.68 8.24 -6.31
N ALA A 151 -11.37 8.30 -7.62
CA ALA A 151 -11.99 7.48 -8.66
C ALA A 151 -11.72 5.98 -8.46
N THR A 152 -10.64 5.60 -7.77
CA THR A 152 -10.35 4.22 -7.40
C THR A 152 -11.16 3.79 -6.17
N TYR A 153 -11.20 4.64 -5.13
CA TYR A 153 -11.82 4.32 -3.84
C TYR A 153 -13.34 4.34 -3.86
N ILE A 154 -13.99 5.30 -4.55
CA ILE A 154 -15.46 5.40 -4.61
C ILE A 154 -16.11 4.10 -5.13
N PRO A 155 -15.75 3.58 -6.32
CA PRO A 155 -16.36 2.34 -6.81
C PRO A 155 -15.99 1.13 -5.94
N GLY A 156 -14.80 1.10 -5.34
CA GLY A 156 -14.45 0.07 -4.37
C GLY A 156 -15.34 0.08 -3.12
N LEU A 157 -15.65 1.27 -2.59
CA LEU A 157 -16.50 1.42 -1.40
C LEU A 157 -17.97 1.04 -1.67
N ILE A 158 -18.46 1.34 -2.88
CA ILE A 158 -19.85 1.10 -3.29
C ILE A 158 -20.05 -0.36 -3.70
N PHE A 159 -19.19 -0.92 -4.55
CA PHE A 159 -19.41 -2.21 -5.20
C PHE A 159 -18.78 -3.40 -4.49
N ASP A 160 -17.55 -3.28 -3.96
CA ASP A 160 -16.86 -4.40 -3.29
C ASP A 160 -15.79 -3.93 -2.29
N ARG A 161 -16.20 -3.79 -1.02
CA ARG A 161 -15.32 -3.35 0.07
C ARG A 161 -14.26 -4.37 0.46
N PRO A 162 -14.54 -5.68 0.53
CA PRO A 162 -13.49 -6.68 0.73
C PRO A 162 -12.38 -6.58 -0.31
N LEU A 163 -12.73 -6.41 -1.59
CA LEU A 163 -11.74 -6.24 -2.65
C LEU A 163 -10.92 -4.96 -2.43
N LEU A 164 -11.58 -3.83 -2.11
CA LEU A 164 -10.88 -2.58 -1.81
C LEU A 164 -9.94 -2.71 -0.61
N TYR A 165 -10.36 -3.41 0.46
CA TYR A 165 -9.53 -3.67 1.63
C TYR A 165 -8.25 -4.41 1.23
N VAL A 166 -8.39 -5.54 0.52
CA VAL A 166 -7.26 -6.38 0.11
C VAL A 166 -6.34 -5.61 -0.85
N ALA A 167 -6.91 -4.92 -1.84
CA ALA A 167 -6.16 -4.10 -2.78
C ALA A 167 -5.39 -2.97 -2.07
N ALA A 168 -6.00 -2.29 -1.10
CA ALA A 168 -5.35 -1.25 -0.32
C ALA A 168 -4.16 -1.79 0.49
N VAL A 169 -4.28 -2.98 1.10
CA VAL A 169 -3.17 -3.63 1.83
C VAL A 169 -2.02 -3.98 0.87
N VAL A 170 -2.34 -4.55 -0.30
CA VAL A 170 -1.33 -4.90 -1.32
C VAL A 170 -0.65 -3.65 -1.86
N CYS A 171 -1.40 -2.59 -2.18
CA CYS A 171 -0.85 -1.31 -2.61
C CYS A 171 0.04 -0.67 -1.54
N PHE A 172 -0.36 -0.75 -0.26
CA PHE A 172 0.44 -0.24 0.84
C PHE A 172 1.77 -0.98 0.94
N ALA A 173 1.76 -2.32 0.89
CA ALA A 173 2.99 -3.12 0.87
C ALA A 173 3.87 -2.78 -0.33
N ALA A 174 3.29 -2.65 -1.53
CA ALA A 174 4.02 -2.27 -2.73
C ALA A 174 4.66 -0.88 -2.59
N PHE A 175 3.94 0.12 -2.09
CA PHE A 175 4.47 1.47 -1.92
C PHE A 175 5.61 1.51 -0.90
N VAL A 176 5.49 0.79 0.22
CA VAL A 176 6.57 0.69 1.21
C VAL A 176 7.80 -0.01 0.63
N LEU A 177 7.63 -1.10 -0.11
CA LEU A 177 8.74 -1.81 -0.77
C LEU A 177 9.42 -0.93 -1.84
N LEU A 178 8.64 -0.23 -2.67
CA LEU A 178 9.18 0.72 -3.66
C LEU A 178 9.95 1.85 -2.97
N GLU A 179 9.48 2.31 -1.82
CA GLU A 179 10.18 3.33 -1.03
C GLU A 179 11.49 2.79 -0.45
N TYR A 180 11.55 1.53 0.02
CA TYR A 180 12.82 0.91 0.40
C TYR A 180 13.80 0.81 -0.78
N VAL A 181 13.32 0.39 -1.95
CA VAL A 181 14.14 0.33 -3.18
C VAL A 181 14.69 1.72 -3.53
N ARG A 182 13.87 2.77 -3.42
CA ARG A 182 14.26 4.17 -3.67
C ARG A 182 15.25 4.68 -2.63
N TYR A 183 14.98 4.46 -1.35
CA TYR A 183 15.76 4.93 -0.21
C TYR A 183 17.16 4.30 -0.18
N PHE A 184 17.23 2.98 -0.29
CA PHE A 184 18.49 2.22 -0.35
C PHE A 184 19.12 2.18 -1.74
N ARG A 185 18.60 2.93 -2.72
CA ARG A 185 19.19 3.06 -4.07
C ARG A 185 19.42 1.71 -4.79
N ILE A 186 18.56 0.72 -4.52
CA ILE A 186 18.69 -0.65 -5.00
C ILE A 186 18.66 -0.70 -6.53
N LYS A 187 19.65 -1.31 -7.18
CA LYS A 187 19.73 -1.41 -8.64
C LYS A 187 18.81 -2.52 -9.18
N PRO A 188 18.24 -2.37 -10.39
CA PRO A 188 18.30 -1.20 -11.28
C PRO A 188 17.22 -0.14 -10.96
N LEU A 189 16.18 -0.52 -10.21
CA LEU A 189 14.94 0.27 -10.09
C LEU A 189 15.11 1.55 -9.25
N GLY A 190 16.03 1.58 -8.29
CA GLY A 190 16.19 2.68 -7.34
C GLY A 190 16.60 4.00 -7.98
N GLN A 191 17.32 3.99 -9.10
CA GLN A 191 17.61 5.22 -9.86
C GLN A 191 16.42 5.65 -10.72
N THR A 192 15.78 4.70 -11.40
CA THR A 192 14.58 4.95 -12.21
C THR A 192 13.44 5.50 -11.36
N LEU A 193 13.17 4.92 -10.19
CA LEU A 193 12.16 5.38 -9.25
C LEU A 193 12.45 6.79 -8.75
N ARG A 194 13.71 7.12 -8.43
CA ARG A 194 14.06 8.49 -8.05
C ARG A 194 13.77 9.47 -9.17
N MET A 195 14.20 9.17 -10.39
CA MET A 195 13.93 10.01 -11.56
C MET A 195 12.42 10.20 -11.79
N LEU A 196 11.64 9.11 -11.81
CA LEU A 196 10.18 9.17 -12.00
C LEU A 196 9.50 9.98 -10.89
N LEU A 197 9.91 9.78 -9.64
CA LEU A 197 9.27 10.43 -8.50
C LEU A 197 9.75 11.87 -8.26
N THR A 198 10.81 12.33 -8.90
CA THR A 198 11.22 13.76 -8.88
C THR A 198 10.15 14.70 -9.42
N VAL A 199 9.20 14.21 -10.21
CA VAL A 199 8.03 14.97 -10.68
C VAL A 199 7.10 15.34 -9.53
N PHE A 200 7.14 14.60 -8.42
CA PHE A 200 6.30 14.83 -7.23
C PHE A 200 7.03 15.52 -6.08
N LEU A 201 8.35 15.72 -6.19
CA LEU A 201 9.16 16.43 -5.21
C LEU A 201 9.01 17.94 -5.44
N ASP A 202 8.35 18.59 -4.49
CA ASP A 202 8.23 20.06 -4.41
C ASP A 202 9.36 20.62 -3.53
N GLU A 203 9.72 21.90 -3.67
CA GLU A 203 10.81 22.47 -2.85
C GLU A 203 10.48 22.49 -1.35
N ARG A 204 9.19 22.41 -0.99
CA ARG A 204 8.70 22.23 0.39
C ARG A 204 8.80 20.80 0.90
N ASP A 205 8.89 19.81 0.00
CA ASP A 205 8.99 18.37 0.29
C ASP A 205 10.46 17.90 0.27
N SER A 206 11.40 18.79 0.61
CA SER A 206 12.85 18.54 0.75
C SER A 206 13.21 17.61 1.93
N GLY A 207 12.30 16.71 2.32
CA GLY A 207 12.56 15.59 3.20
C GLY A 207 13.07 14.37 2.43
N PRO A 208 13.79 13.44 3.08
CA PRO A 208 14.39 12.27 2.41
C PRO A 208 13.39 11.22 1.90
N LEU A 209 12.08 11.41 2.12
CA LEU A 209 11.03 10.41 2.00
C LEU A 209 9.85 10.94 1.18
N ILE A 210 9.43 10.21 0.14
CA ILE A 210 8.27 10.58 -0.71
C ILE A 210 7.01 10.02 -0.03
N LEU A 211 6.81 10.44 1.22
CA LEU A 211 5.79 9.88 2.10
C LEU A 211 4.37 10.33 1.73
N THR A 212 4.22 11.35 0.87
CA THR A 212 2.92 11.93 0.48
C THR A 212 1.96 10.92 -0.14
N HIS A 213 2.44 10.00 -0.98
CA HIS A 213 1.57 8.98 -1.61
C HIS A 213 1.19 7.87 -0.64
N ILE A 214 2.11 7.48 0.25
CA ILE A 214 1.85 6.52 1.33
C ILE A 214 0.85 7.13 2.32
N TYR A 215 0.99 8.40 2.67
CA TYR A 215 0.08 9.12 3.56
C TYR A 215 -1.31 9.29 2.96
N LEU A 216 -1.41 9.60 1.65
CA LEU A 216 -2.70 9.67 0.98
C LEU A 216 -3.40 8.29 1.00
N LEU A 217 -2.68 7.23 0.62
CA LEU A 217 -3.21 5.87 0.66
C LEU A 217 -3.65 5.50 2.08
N LEU A 218 -2.82 5.78 3.08
CA LEU A 218 -3.07 5.44 4.48
C LEU A 218 -4.25 6.25 5.03
N GLY A 219 -4.36 7.54 4.71
CA GLY A 219 -5.49 8.39 5.08
C GLY A 219 -6.82 7.88 4.56
N MET A 220 -6.87 7.45 3.29
CA MET A 220 -8.09 6.88 2.70
C MET A 220 -8.37 5.45 3.19
N SER A 221 -7.33 4.65 3.46
CA SER A 221 -7.48 3.22 3.83
C SER A 221 -7.75 2.99 5.30
N LEU A 222 -7.28 3.88 6.19
CA LEU A 222 -7.41 3.69 7.63
C LEU A 222 -8.86 3.45 8.08
N PRO A 223 -9.87 4.21 7.62
CA PRO A 223 -11.27 3.95 8.00
C PRO A 223 -11.77 2.59 7.49
N VAL A 224 -11.37 2.19 6.28
CA VAL A 224 -11.71 0.90 5.69
C VAL A 224 -11.10 -0.25 6.48
N TRP A 225 -9.85 -0.09 6.93
CA TRP A 225 -9.13 -1.09 7.71
C TRP A 225 -9.62 -1.20 9.15
N LEU A 226 -9.91 -0.07 9.78
CA LEU A 226 -10.40 -0.02 11.16
C LEU A 226 -11.88 -0.37 11.27
N PHE A 227 -12.69 -0.22 10.24
CA PHE A 227 -14.14 -0.46 10.32
C PHE A 227 -14.72 -1.24 9.12
N PRO A 228 -14.22 -2.46 8.83
CA PRO A 228 -14.66 -3.23 7.65
C PRO A 228 -16.12 -3.71 7.73
N ARG A 229 -16.69 -3.87 8.95
CA ARG A 229 -18.01 -4.49 9.18
C ARG A 229 -19.13 -3.50 9.60
N LEU A 230 -18.87 -2.19 9.67
CA LEU A 230 -19.83 -1.23 10.27
C LEU A 230 -21.11 -0.97 9.45
N CYS A 231 -21.21 -1.35 8.17
CA CYS A 231 -22.45 -1.16 7.41
C CYS A 231 -23.44 -2.34 7.48
N SER A 232 -23.07 -3.47 8.07
CA SER A 232 -24.00 -4.61 8.17
C SER A 232 -25.00 -4.47 9.32
N ALA A 233 -24.73 -3.61 10.31
CA ALA A 233 -25.39 -3.66 11.61
C ALA A 233 -26.23 -2.44 11.99
N SER A 234 -26.21 -1.33 11.25
CA SER A 234 -27.09 -0.18 11.58
C SER A 234 -27.30 0.73 10.38
N LEU A 235 -28.49 0.66 9.78
CA LEU A 235 -28.94 1.58 8.75
C LEU A 235 -29.43 2.94 9.34
N SER A 236 -29.28 3.19 10.64
CA SER A 236 -29.94 4.33 11.32
C SER A 236 -29.03 5.17 12.23
N GLY A 237 -27.73 5.27 11.94
CA GLY A 237 -26.82 6.10 12.74
C GLY A 237 -25.74 6.86 11.94
N PRO A 238 -25.17 7.94 12.52
CA PRO A 238 -24.05 8.69 11.93
C PRO A 238 -22.78 7.85 11.68
N SER A 239 -22.72 6.65 12.24
CA SER A 239 -21.63 5.66 12.05
C SER A 239 -21.58 5.01 10.66
N THR A 240 -22.59 5.24 9.81
CA THR A 240 -22.65 4.75 8.42
C THR A 240 -21.67 5.46 7.48
N LEU A 241 -21.26 6.69 7.82
CA LEU A 241 -20.33 7.51 7.03
C LEU A 241 -18.87 7.30 7.40
N LEU A 242 -18.58 6.64 8.53
CA LEU A 242 -17.22 6.40 9.04
C LEU A 242 -16.23 5.83 7.99
N PRO A 243 -16.59 4.81 7.17
CA PRO A 243 -15.68 4.29 6.16
C PRO A 243 -15.43 5.26 4.98
N TYR A 244 -16.27 6.29 4.81
CA TYR A 244 -16.13 7.32 3.78
C TYR A 244 -15.31 8.53 4.25
N CYS A 245 -15.11 8.71 5.56
CA CYS A 245 -14.38 9.85 6.14
C CYS A 245 -12.91 9.97 5.72
N GLY A 246 -12.33 8.91 5.15
CA GLY A 246 -10.96 8.97 4.60
C GLY A 246 -10.92 9.45 3.15
N VAL A 247 -12.04 9.38 2.44
CA VAL A 247 -12.15 9.63 0.98
C VAL A 247 -12.84 10.96 0.67
N LEU A 248 -13.73 11.43 1.57
CA LEU A 248 -14.38 12.74 1.55
C LEU A 248 -13.53 13.80 2.26
#